data_AF-A0A5A7NEP0-F1
#
_entry.id   AF-A0A5A7NEP0-F1
#
_cell.length_a   1.000
_cell.length_b   1.000
_cell.length_c   1.000
_cell.angle_alpha   90.00
_cell.angle_beta   90.00
_cell.angle_gamma   90.00
#
_symmetry.space_group_name_H-M   'P 1'
#
loop_
_entity.id
_entity.type
_entity.pdbx_description
1 polymer ?
#
loop_
_entity_poly.entity_id
_entity_poly.type
_entity_poly.pdbx_seq_one_letter_code
_entity_poly.pdbx_strand_id
1 'polypeptide(L)'
;MIRRVGSYVSGFAIAFLGLGILVALASFDANDPTLNRSANMAVNNLLGFPGAAVADLLLQTLGLASIVIAFPLFGWAWRIGSRRGLPWFWTHLLVLPVAAMGFALAVSQIPAGAGWPFDGLGYGGLLGDRLSSGMDSIREAIDLAIPGWAISMIGLLAGVPALLAAVGIAREEWMAIIRAIGRFVRMLGRGLWAVARRVRPDGAADDLAPKPRKPVKKRKTKEDHAERMRIAKNRIEPGSVSTKEGRRAKKERQGSLFPEQNGFRLPPLDLLNKPKAMDPSSRLSKMRWSKMPGFW
;
A
#
# COMPACT_ATOMS: atom_id res chain seq x y z
N MET A 1 3.03 -38.99 -24.47
CA MET A 1 4.10 -38.66 -23.48
C MET A 1 5.15 -37.69 -24.04
N ILE A 2 5.59 -37.83 -25.29
CA ILE A 2 6.62 -37.00 -25.95
C ILE A 2 6.27 -35.49 -25.98
N ARG A 3 5.04 -35.12 -26.38
CA ARG A 3 4.54 -33.72 -26.31
C ARG A 3 4.50 -33.18 -24.88
N ARG A 4 4.49 -34.07 -23.88
CA ARG A 4 4.55 -33.67 -22.47
C ARG A 4 5.94 -33.25 -22.05
N VAL A 5 6.93 -34.08 -22.32
CA VAL A 5 8.31 -33.80 -21.95
C VAL A 5 8.84 -32.57 -22.72
N GLY A 6 8.51 -32.43 -24.00
CA GLY A 6 9.00 -31.32 -24.83
C GLY A 6 8.67 -29.92 -24.29
N SER A 7 7.46 -29.71 -23.75
CA SER A 7 7.06 -28.40 -23.21
C SER A 7 7.80 -28.01 -21.93
N TYR A 8 8.16 -29.01 -21.10
CA TYR A 8 8.96 -28.76 -19.89
C TYR A 8 10.39 -28.41 -20.27
N VAL A 9 10.99 -29.15 -21.21
CA VAL A 9 12.36 -28.89 -21.70
C VAL A 9 12.45 -27.48 -22.30
N SER A 10 11.50 -27.08 -23.16
CA SER A 10 11.49 -25.73 -23.72
C SER A 10 11.28 -24.65 -22.65
N GLY A 11 10.42 -24.90 -21.67
CA GLY A 11 10.21 -23.99 -20.55
C GLY A 11 11.48 -23.79 -19.72
N PHE A 12 12.17 -24.89 -19.37
CA PHE A 12 13.44 -24.84 -18.67
C PHE A 12 14.52 -24.15 -19.48
N ALA A 13 14.64 -24.45 -20.78
CA ALA A 13 15.62 -23.81 -21.66
C ALA A 13 15.46 -22.28 -21.68
N ILE A 14 14.23 -21.77 -21.77
CA ILE A 14 13.95 -20.33 -21.73
C ILE A 14 14.24 -19.75 -20.34
N ALA A 15 13.92 -20.47 -19.26
CA ALA A 15 14.25 -20.02 -17.90
C ALA A 15 15.78 -19.94 -17.69
N PHE A 16 16.54 -20.92 -18.19
CA PHE A 16 18.00 -20.91 -18.16
C PHE A 16 18.59 -19.80 -19.02
N LEU A 17 17.98 -19.47 -20.16
CA LEU A 17 18.38 -18.32 -20.96
C LEU A 17 18.22 -17.01 -20.18
N GLY A 18 17.06 -16.81 -19.54
CA GLY A 18 16.81 -15.62 -18.72
C GLY A 18 17.74 -15.54 -17.51
N LEU A 19 17.97 -16.66 -16.83
CA LEU A 19 18.94 -16.74 -15.74
C LEU A 19 20.35 -16.48 -16.24
N GLY A 20 20.73 -17.01 -17.41
CA GLY A 20 22.03 -16.80 -18.03
C GLY A 20 22.30 -15.32 -18.32
N ILE A 21 21.30 -14.59 -18.84
CA ILE A 21 21.41 -13.14 -19.02
C ILE A 21 21.64 -12.42 -17.69
N LEU A 22 20.88 -12.76 -16.64
CA LEU A 22 21.06 -12.15 -15.33
C LEU A 22 22.43 -12.45 -14.72
N VAL A 23 22.90 -13.69 -14.83
CA VAL A 23 24.23 -14.11 -14.36
C VAL A 23 25.31 -13.37 -15.14
N ALA A 24 25.19 -13.31 -16.47
CA ALA A 24 26.13 -12.57 -17.32
C ALA A 24 26.25 -11.10 -16.91
N LEU A 25 25.11 -10.42 -16.69
CA LEU A 25 25.06 -9.03 -16.26
C LEU A 25 25.61 -8.84 -14.84
N ALA A 26 25.28 -9.76 -13.91
CA ALA A 26 25.71 -9.68 -12.52
C ALA A 26 27.21 -9.96 -12.35
N SER A 27 27.79 -10.81 -13.21
CA SER A 27 29.22 -11.10 -13.25
C SER A 27 29.96 -10.31 -14.33
N PHE A 28 29.45 -9.14 -14.73
CA PHE A 28 30.13 -8.29 -15.70
C PHE A 28 31.42 -7.71 -15.10
N ASP A 29 32.52 -7.81 -15.85
CA ASP A 29 33.79 -7.16 -15.54
C ASP A 29 34.21 -6.29 -16.73
N ALA A 30 34.58 -5.03 -16.47
CA ALA A 30 35.00 -4.10 -17.50
C ALA A 30 36.34 -4.47 -18.16
N ASN A 31 37.12 -5.37 -17.55
CA ASN A 31 38.40 -5.82 -18.07
C ASN A 31 38.32 -7.11 -18.89
N ASP A 32 37.14 -7.75 -18.94
CA ASP A 32 36.96 -8.99 -19.70
C ASP A 32 37.15 -8.75 -21.21
N PRO A 33 37.67 -9.76 -21.96
CA PRO A 33 37.69 -9.71 -23.41
C PRO A 33 36.25 -9.77 -23.95
N THR A 34 35.93 -8.85 -24.86
CA THR A 34 34.61 -8.75 -25.50
C THR A 34 34.77 -8.62 -27.01
N LEU A 35 33.65 -8.60 -27.76
CA LEU A 35 33.69 -8.49 -29.23
C LEU A 35 34.42 -7.24 -29.71
N ASN A 36 34.37 -6.16 -28.92
CA ASN A 36 35.00 -4.88 -29.23
C ASN A 36 36.31 -4.66 -28.45
N ARG A 37 36.71 -5.61 -27.61
CA ARG A 37 37.89 -5.51 -26.75
C ARG A 37 38.67 -6.82 -26.77
N SER A 38 39.80 -6.83 -27.49
CA SER A 38 40.78 -7.92 -27.38
C SER A 38 41.59 -7.73 -26.09
N ALA A 39 41.35 -8.56 -25.08
CA ALA A 39 42.16 -8.61 -23.86
C ALA A 39 42.94 -9.93 -23.80
N ASN A 40 44.20 -9.87 -23.36
CA ASN A 40 45.06 -11.05 -23.15
C ASN A 40 44.87 -11.70 -21.77
N MET A 41 43.73 -11.46 -21.12
CA MET A 41 43.43 -11.97 -19.77
C MET A 41 42.35 -13.05 -19.79
N ALA A 42 42.32 -13.86 -18.74
CA ALA A 42 41.26 -14.84 -18.54
C ALA A 42 39.92 -14.14 -18.29
N VAL A 43 38.83 -14.75 -18.75
CA VAL A 43 37.47 -14.19 -18.60
C VAL A 43 36.96 -14.42 -17.19
N ASN A 44 36.57 -13.36 -16.48
CA ASN A 44 36.02 -13.41 -15.13
C ASN A 44 34.51 -13.68 -15.10
N ASN A 45 33.79 -13.40 -16.19
CA ASN A 45 32.36 -13.70 -16.30
C ASN A 45 32.07 -15.19 -16.05
N LEU A 46 31.05 -15.48 -15.24
CA LEU A 46 30.70 -16.86 -14.84
C LEU A 46 30.26 -17.74 -16.01
N LEU A 47 29.82 -17.14 -17.11
CA LEU A 47 29.45 -17.85 -18.34
C LEU A 47 30.57 -17.82 -19.39
N GLY A 48 31.77 -17.38 -19.02
CA GLY A 48 32.92 -17.23 -19.90
C GLY A 48 32.73 -16.13 -20.95
N PHE A 49 33.48 -16.22 -22.05
CA PHE A 49 33.47 -15.24 -23.14
C PHE A 49 32.07 -14.89 -23.69
N PRO A 50 31.16 -15.85 -23.99
CA PRO A 50 29.85 -15.49 -24.51
C PRO A 50 29.01 -14.69 -23.50
N GLY A 51 29.17 -14.96 -22.20
CA GLY A 51 28.55 -14.17 -21.14
C GLY A 51 29.08 -12.75 -21.09
N ALA A 52 30.41 -12.60 -21.09
CA ALA A 52 31.06 -11.29 -21.11
C ALA A 52 30.64 -10.45 -22.33
N ALA A 53 30.63 -11.05 -23.52
CA ALA A 53 30.23 -10.37 -24.75
C ALA A 53 28.76 -9.93 -24.75
N VAL A 54 27.84 -10.79 -24.27
CA VAL A 54 26.42 -10.45 -24.17
C VAL A 54 26.18 -9.35 -23.12
N ALA A 55 26.82 -9.45 -21.95
CA ALA A 55 26.69 -8.46 -20.90
C ALA A 55 27.22 -7.10 -21.36
N ASP A 56 28.39 -7.06 -21.98
CA ASP A 56 29.00 -5.85 -22.55
C ASP A 56 28.07 -5.19 -23.59
N LEU A 57 27.57 -5.96 -24.55
CA LEU A 57 26.66 -5.45 -25.57
C LEU A 57 25.35 -4.91 -24.97
N LEU A 58 24.75 -5.64 -24.02
CA LEU A 58 23.50 -5.24 -23.38
C LEU A 58 23.67 -3.99 -22.51
N LEU A 59 24.76 -3.89 -21.74
CA LEU A 59 25.04 -2.71 -20.92
C LEU A 59 25.43 -1.50 -21.76
N GLN A 60 26.17 -1.66 -22.86
CA GLN A 60 26.46 -0.54 -23.77
C GLN A 60 25.20 -0.03 -24.46
N THR A 61 24.30 -0.92 -24.88
CA THR A 61 23.09 -0.53 -25.63
C THR A 61 21.97 -0.01 -24.74
N LEU A 62 21.71 -0.67 -23.61
CA LEU A 62 20.55 -0.40 -22.74
C LEU A 62 20.94 0.00 -21.30
N GLY A 63 22.22 -0.09 -20.94
CA GLY A 63 22.67 0.17 -19.57
C GLY A 63 21.95 -0.72 -18.56
N LEU A 64 21.53 -0.15 -17.44
CA LEU A 64 20.81 -0.85 -16.37
C LEU A 64 19.43 -1.38 -16.81
N ALA A 65 18.85 -0.83 -17.89
CA ALA A 65 17.58 -1.31 -18.42
C ALA A 65 17.70 -2.70 -19.09
N SER A 66 18.92 -3.19 -19.36
CA SER A 66 19.15 -4.53 -19.90
C SER A 66 18.53 -5.66 -19.05
N ILE A 67 18.45 -5.49 -17.73
CA ILE A 67 17.83 -6.46 -16.80
C ILE A 67 16.37 -6.73 -17.17
N VAL A 68 15.68 -5.75 -17.77
CA VAL A 68 14.27 -5.85 -18.18
C VAL A 68 14.03 -7.00 -19.15
N ILE A 69 15.02 -7.33 -20.00
CA ILE A 69 14.93 -8.41 -21.00
C ILE A 69 14.74 -9.78 -20.35
N ALA A 70 15.26 -9.99 -19.13
CA ALA A 70 15.18 -11.29 -18.46
C ALA A 70 13.76 -11.61 -17.95
N PHE A 71 12.97 -10.61 -17.53
CA PHE A 71 11.68 -10.85 -16.88
C PHE A 71 10.64 -11.56 -17.79
N PRO A 72 10.45 -11.16 -19.06
CA PRO A 72 9.54 -11.87 -19.96
C PRO A 72 9.92 -13.32 -20.19
N LEU A 73 11.22 -13.64 -20.20
CA LEU A 73 11.69 -15.01 -20.39
C LEU A 73 11.18 -15.93 -19.27
N PHE A 74 11.15 -15.46 -18.02
CA PHE A 74 10.57 -16.24 -16.92
C PHE A 74 9.05 -16.42 -17.05
N GLY A 75 8.34 -15.38 -17.51
CA GLY A 75 6.90 -15.48 -17.81
C GLY A 75 6.59 -16.49 -18.91
N TRP A 76 7.37 -16.45 -20.00
CA TRP A 76 7.24 -17.35 -21.14
C TRP A 76 7.63 -18.78 -20.76
N ALA A 77 8.72 -18.96 -20.02
CA ALA A 77 9.14 -20.24 -19.46
C ALA A 77 8.04 -20.90 -18.63
N TRP A 78 7.42 -20.13 -17.73
CA TRP A 78 6.30 -20.60 -16.91
C TRP A 78 5.10 -20.99 -17.76
N ARG A 79 4.68 -20.16 -18.73
CA ARG A 79 3.50 -20.44 -19.57
C ARG A 79 3.69 -21.64 -20.48
N ILE A 80 4.87 -21.76 -21.10
CA ILE A 80 5.22 -22.88 -21.97
C ILE A 80 5.35 -24.15 -21.14
N GLY A 81 6.05 -24.11 -20.01
CA GLY A 81 6.18 -25.23 -19.08
C GLY A 81 4.84 -25.70 -18.51
N SER A 82 3.95 -24.76 -18.20
CA SER A 82 2.58 -25.01 -17.70
C SER A 82 1.58 -25.38 -18.81
N ARG A 83 2.01 -25.46 -20.08
CA ARG A 83 1.16 -25.74 -21.25
C ARG A 83 0.00 -24.77 -21.45
N ARG A 84 0.09 -23.56 -20.92
CA ARG A 84 -0.96 -22.53 -21.10
C ARG A 84 -0.90 -21.87 -22.47
N GLY A 85 0.13 -22.19 -23.27
CA GLY A 85 0.43 -21.53 -24.54
C GLY A 85 0.78 -20.06 -24.34
N LEU A 86 1.35 -19.44 -25.37
CA LEU A 86 1.61 -18.00 -25.39
C LEU A 86 0.92 -17.44 -26.65
N PRO A 87 -0.40 -17.17 -26.58
CA PRO A 87 -1.09 -16.59 -27.71
C PRO A 87 -0.48 -15.22 -28.00
N TRP A 88 -0.42 -14.79 -29.26
CA TRP A 88 0.19 -13.51 -29.64
C TRP A 88 1.67 -13.38 -29.23
N PHE A 89 2.43 -14.47 -29.28
CA PHE A 89 3.87 -14.48 -28.98
C PHE A 89 4.62 -13.31 -29.64
N TRP A 90 4.35 -13.05 -30.92
CA TRP A 90 4.97 -11.94 -31.65
C TRP A 90 4.65 -10.58 -31.05
N THR A 91 3.44 -10.35 -30.53
CA THR A 91 3.10 -9.10 -29.85
C THR A 91 3.88 -8.94 -28.55
N HIS A 92 4.01 -10.01 -27.76
CA HIS A 92 4.82 -10.02 -26.54
C HIS A 92 6.31 -9.79 -26.82
N LEU A 93 6.82 -10.33 -27.92
CA LEU A 93 8.19 -10.12 -28.38
C LEU A 93 8.41 -8.69 -28.90
N LEU A 94 7.48 -8.16 -29.69
CA LEU A 94 7.59 -6.83 -30.30
C LEU A 94 7.36 -5.68 -29.31
N VAL A 95 6.68 -5.92 -28.19
CA VAL A 95 6.52 -4.91 -27.13
C VAL A 95 7.72 -4.87 -26.18
N LEU A 96 8.57 -5.90 -26.16
CA LEU A 96 9.75 -5.95 -25.31
C LEU A 96 10.77 -4.82 -25.59
N PRO A 97 11.08 -4.45 -26.85
CA PRO A 97 11.90 -3.26 -27.13
C PRO A 97 11.31 -1.98 -26.56
N VAL A 98 9.98 -1.80 -26.60
CA VAL A 98 9.31 -0.62 -26.02
C VAL A 98 9.50 -0.60 -24.51
N ALA A 99 9.40 -1.76 -23.85
CA ALA A 99 9.69 -1.88 -22.43
C ALA A 99 11.15 -1.48 -22.13
N ALA A 100 12.11 -2.09 -22.84
CA ALA A 100 13.53 -1.82 -22.65
C ALA A 100 13.87 -0.33 -22.89
N MET A 101 13.35 0.28 -23.95
CA MET A 101 13.55 1.71 -24.26
C MET A 101 12.91 2.62 -23.22
N GLY A 102 11.70 2.30 -22.73
CA GLY A 102 11.05 3.08 -21.67
C GLY A 102 11.85 3.05 -20.37
N PHE A 103 12.35 1.89 -19.97
CA PHE A 103 13.24 1.78 -18.81
C PHE A 103 14.61 2.45 -19.05
N ALA A 104 15.18 2.35 -20.25
CA ALA A 104 16.46 3.00 -20.60
C ALA A 104 16.35 4.53 -20.52
N LEU A 105 15.25 5.10 -21.04
CA LEU A 105 14.93 6.52 -20.86
C LEU A 105 14.70 6.89 -19.40
N ALA A 106 14.08 5.99 -18.62
CA ALA A 106 13.84 6.25 -17.21
C ALA A 106 15.13 6.42 -16.41
N VAL A 107 16.10 5.54 -16.65
CA VAL A 107 17.38 5.54 -15.92
C VAL A 107 18.41 6.51 -16.53
N SER A 108 18.26 6.97 -17.77
CA SER A 108 19.19 7.94 -18.38
C SER A 108 19.19 9.31 -17.70
N GLN A 109 18.10 9.67 -17.01
CA GLN A 109 18.01 10.91 -16.23
C GLN A 109 18.78 10.85 -14.91
N ILE A 110 19.24 9.65 -14.51
CA ILE A 110 20.03 9.46 -13.29
C ILE A 110 21.50 9.68 -13.66
N PRO A 111 22.19 10.64 -13.01
CA PRO A 111 23.61 10.87 -13.28
C PRO A 111 24.44 9.62 -13.00
N ALA A 112 25.25 9.21 -13.98
CA ALA A 112 26.17 8.09 -13.82
C ALA A 112 27.25 8.44 -12.77
N GLY A 113 27.50 7.51 -11.84
CA GLY A 113 28.53 7.65 -10.83
C GLY A 113 29.91 7.26 -11.35
N ALA A 114 30.96 7.63 -10.61
CA ALA A 114 32.36 7.37 -10.97
C ALA A 114 32.73 5.87 -11.10
N GLY A 115 31.88 4.95 -10.61
CA GLY A 115 32.07 3.51 -10.75
C GLY A 115 31.42 2.88 -11.99
N TRP A 116 30.79 3.69 -12.85
CA TRP A 116 30.20 3.19 -14.10
C TRP A 116 31.30 2.90 -15.13
N PRO A 117 31.34 1.71 -15.74
CA PRO A 117 32.48 1.25 -16.54
C PRO A 117 32.53 1.81 -17.97
N PHE A 118 31.53 2.59 -18.39
CA PHE A 118 31.44 3.12 -19.75
C PHE A 118 31.63 4.63 -19.76
N ASP A 119 32.69 5.08 -20.43
CA ASP A 119 32.97 6.51 -20.60
C ASP A 119 31.96 7.16 -21.54
N GLY A 120 31.35 8.26 -21.08
CA GLY A 120 30.41 9.04 -21.89
C GLY A 120 29.03 8.41 -22.09
N LEU A 121 28.75 7.25 -21.49
CA LEU A 121 27.42 6.63 -21.48
C LEU A 121 26.79 6.70 -20.09
N GLY A 122 25.53 7.09 -20.03
CA GLY A 122 24.72 7.08 -18.81
C GLY A 122 24.21 5.68 -18.43
N TYR A 123 23.47 5.61 -17.33
CA TYR A 123 22.84 4.36 -16.90
C TYR A 123 21.77 3.83 -17.87
N GLY A 124 21.30 4.65 -18.82
CA GLY A 124 20.41 4.23 -19.90
C GLY A 124 21.11 3.59 -21.10
N GLY A 125 22.45 3.54 -21.07
CA GLY A 125 23.27 3.15 -22.21
C GLY A 125 23.01 4.04 -23.42
N LEU A 126 23.50 3.60 -24.57
CA LEU A 126 23.40 4.33 -25.83
C LEU A 126 21.95 4.70 -26.17
N LEU A 127 21.00 3.77 -26.04
CA LEU A 127 19.61 4.03 -26.44
C LEU A 127 18.91 5.00 -25.47
N GLY A 128 19.13 4.87 -24.17
CA GLY A 128 18.54 5.77 -23.18
C GLY A 128 19.06 7.21 -23.31
N ASP A 129 20.36 7.35 -23.60
CA ASP A 129 20.99 8.66 -23.79
C ASP A 129 20.51 9.32 -25.08
N ARG A 130 20.35 8.55 -26.17
CA ARG A 130 19.78 9.06 -27.43
C ARG A 130 18.32 9.47 -27.31
N LEU A 131 17.54 8.73 -26.54
CA LEU A 131 16.16 9.11 -26.22
C LEU A 131 16.13 10.38 -25.37
N SER A 132 17.02 10.49 -24.36
CA SER A 132 17.13 11.70 -23.54
C SER A 132 17.48 12.93 -24.39
N SER A 133 18.49 12.81 -25.27
CA SER A 133 18.87 13.93 -26.15
C SER A 133 17.72 14.34 -27.08
N GLY A 134 16.90 13.38 -27.53
CA GLY A 134 15.70 13.69 -28.31
C GLY A 134 14.66 14.46 -27.50
N MET A 135 14.51 14.13 -26.21
CA MET A 135 13.64 14.89 -25.31
C MET A 135 14.19 16.28 -25.01
N ASP A 136 15.52 16.44 -24.93
CA ASP A 136 16.18 17.75 -24.79
C ASP A 136 15.89 18.64 -26.01
N SER A 137 15.99 18.10 -27.23
CA SER A 137 15.61 18.84 -28.44
C SER A 137 14.13 19.25 -28.44
N ILE A 138 13.23 18.41 -27.89
CA ILE A 138 11.82 18.77 -27.76
C ILE A 138 11.63 19.88 -26.74
N ARG A 139 12.29 19.82 -25.57
CA ARG A 139 12.25 20.85 -24.51
C ARG A 139 12.65 22.22 -25.07
N GLU A 140 13.73 22.25 -25.85
CA GLU A 140 14.23 23.47 -26.51
C GLU A 140 13.23 23.99 -27.56
N ALA A 141 12.62 23.11 -28.35
CA ALA A 141 11.67 23.51 -29.38
C ALA A 141 10.36 24.12 -28.83
N ILE A 142 9.93 23.71 -27.64
CA ILE A 142 8.68 24.16 -27.02
C ILE A 142 8.88 25.22 -25.92
N ASP A 143 10.13 25.61 -25.65
CA ASP A 143 10.53 26.53 -24.56
C ASP A 143 9.93 26.16 -23.18
N LEU A 144 9.80 24.85 -22.93
CA LEU A 144 9.23 24.33 -21.68
C LEU A 144 10.29 23.54 -20.92
N ALA A 145 10.64 24.05 -19.73
CA ALA A 145 11.55 23.38 -18.82
C ALA A 145 10.88 22.15 -18.16
N ILE A 146 10.93 21.00 -18.82
CA ILE A 146 10.49 19.73 -18.25
C ILE A 146 11.63 19.18 -17.39
N PRO A 147 11.47 18.96 -16.07
CA PRO A 147 12.55 18.43 -15.24
C PRO A 147 12.88 16.97 -15.58
N GLY A 148 14.10 16.51 -15.28
CA GLY A 148 14.55 15.15 -15.61
C GLY A 148 13.66 14.03 -15.04
N TRP A 149 13.19 14.17 -13.80
CA TRP A 149 12.29 13.18 -13.19
C TRP A 149 10.97 13.02 -13.96
N ALA A 150 10.49 14.06 -14.65
CA ALA A 150 9.27 13.98 -15.44
C ALA A 150 9.49 13.17 -16.72
N ILE A 151 10.66 13.28 -17.34
CA ILE A 151 11.08 12.37 -18.42
C ILE A 151 11.19 10.94 -17.91
N SER A 152 11.78 10.73 -16.73
CA SER A 152 11.84 9.39 -16.16
C SER A 152 10.45 8.80 -15.97
N MET A 153 9.50 9.63 -15.53
CA MET A 153 8.10 9.21 -15.38
C MET A 153 7.48 8.83 -16.72
N ILE A 154 7.74 9.58 -17.79
CA ILE A 154 7.27 9.24 -19.15
C ILE A 154 7.85 7.87 -19.57
N GLY A 155 9.16 7.67 -19.37
CA GLY A 155 9.83 6.41 -19.64
C GLY A 155 9.21 5.24 -18.87
N LEU A 156 8.92 5.42 -17.57
CA LEU A 156 8.27 4.40 -16.73
C LEU A 156 6.81 4.17 -17.10
N LEU A 157 6.07 5.22 -17.45
CA LEU A 157 4.66 5.13 -17.87
C LEU A 157 4.53 4.37 -19.20
N ALA A 158 5.51 4.45 -20.09
CA ALA A 158 5.58 3.61 -21.28
C ALA A 158 6.14 2.21 -20.97
N GLY A 159 7.23 2.15 -20.20
CA GLY A 159 8.03 0.95 -19.98
C GLY A 159 7.35 -0.09 -19.08
N VAL A 160 6.70 0.33 -17.99
CA VAL A 160 6.04 -0.60 -17.05
C VAL A 160 4.87 -1.33 -17.71
N PRO A 161 3.91 -0.66 -18.37
CA PRO A 161 2.84 -1.38 -19.08
C PRO A 161 3.39 -2.25 -20.21
N ALA A 162 4.40 -1.79 -20.94
CA ALA A 162 5.05 -2.58 -21.99
C ALA A 162 5.72 -3.84 -21.43
N LEU A 163 6.38 -3.75 -20.27
CA LEU A 163 6.97 -4.91 -19.59
C LEU A 163 5.90 -5.90 -19.13
N LEU A 164 4.84 -5.40 -18.49
CA LEU A 164 3.71 -6.24 -18.07
C LEU A 164 3.05 -6.95 -19.26
N ALA A 165 2.93 -6.24 -20.40
CA ALA A 165 2.48 -6.83 -21.65
C ALA A 165 3.48 -7.85 -22.20
N ALA A 166 4.79 -7.57 -22.18
CA ALA A 166 5.83 -8.47 -22.68
C ALA A 166 5.87 -9.80 -21.90
N VAL A 167 5.68 -9.76 -20.58
CA VAL A 167 5.68 -10.96 -19.72
C VAL A 167 4.58 -11.95 -20.09
N GLY A 168 3.47 -11.48 -20.70
CA GLY A 168 2.43 -12.34 -21.26
C GLY A 168 1.58 -13.09 -20.24
N ILE A 169 1.59 -12.66 -18.97
CA ILE A 169 0.73 -13.20 -17.91
C ILE A 169 -0.69 -12.63 -18.05
N ALA A 170 -1.70 -13.50 -18.03
CA ALA A 170 -3.10 -13.08 -18.17
C ALA A 170 -3.57 -12.28 -16.95
N ARG A 171 -4.61 -11.44 -17.11
CA ARG A 171 -5.16 -10.62 -16.01
C ARG A 171 -5.60 -11.48 -14.82
N GLU A 172 -6.16 -12.64 -15.10
CA GLU A 172 -6.65 -13.60 -14.09
C GLU A 172 -5.49 -14.19 -13.27
N GLU A 173 -4.36 -14.44 -13.93
CA GLU A 173 -3.14 -14.96 -13.32
C GLU A 173 -2.48 -13.89 -12.45
N TRP A 174 -2.41 -12.64 -12.91
CA TRP A 174 -1.98 -11.50 -12.10
C TRP A 174 -2.82 -11.36 -10.83
N MET A 175 -4.14 -11.44 -10.96
CA MET A 175 -5.04 -11.39 -9.80
C MET A 175 -4.87 -12.62 -8.89
N ALA A 176 -4.51 -13.79 -9.43
CA ALA A 176 -4.20 -14.96 -8.62
C ALA A 176 -2.90 -14.78 -7.81
N ILE A 177 -1.85 -14.22 -8.43
CA ILE A 177 -0.58 -13.88 -7.77
C ILE A 177 -0.82 -12.87 -6.64
N ILE A 178 -1.52 -11.76 -6.93
CA ILE A 178 -1.84 -10.73 -5.92
C ILE A 178 -2.63 -11.34 -4.76
N ARG A 179 -3.63 -12.18 -5.05
CA ARG A 179 -4.40 -12.88 -4.00
C ARG A 179 -3.54 -13.86 -3.19
N ALA A 180 -2.59 -14.55 -3.82
CA ALA A 180 -1.66 -15.45 -3.14
C ALA A 180 -0.72 -14.68 -2.21
N ILE A 181 -0.10 -13.60 -2.69
CA ILE A 181 0.73 -12.69 -1.88
C ILE A 181 -0.09 -12.13 -0.71
N GLY A 182 -1.30 -11.63 -0.97
CA GLY A 182 -2.17 -11.10 0.09
C GLY A 182 -2.62 -12.15 1.12
N ARG A 183 -2.69 -13.43 0.76
CA ARG A 183 -2.88 -14.53 1.72
C ARG A 183 -1.62 -14.78 2.54
N PHE A 184 -0.45 -14.79 1.91
CA PHE A 184 0.83 -15.00 2.57
C PHE A 184 1.15 -13.87 3.56
N VAL A 185 0.98 -12.61 3.17
CA VAL A 185 1.16 -11.45 4.07
C VAL A 185 0.22 -11.52 5.28
N ARG A 186 -1.06 -11.90 5.07
CA ARG A 186 -1.99 -12.11 6.19
C ARG A 186 -1.58 -13.27 7.08
N MET A 187 -1.01 -14.34 6.53
CA MET A 187 -0.50 -15.47 7.30
C MET A 187 0.69 -15.05 8.17
N LEU A 188 1.65 -14.33 7.60
CA LEU A 188 2.78 -13.77 8.34
C LEU A 188 2.30 -12.78 9.41
N GLY A 189 1.39 -11.87 9.07
CA GLY A 189 0.82 -10.92 10.03
C GLY A 189 0.10 -11.61 11.19
N ARG A 190 -0.63 -12.71 10.93
CA ARG A 190 -1.25 -13.53 11.98
C ARG A 190 -0.21 -14.25 12.84
N GLY A 191 0.87 -14.76 12.24
CA GLY A 191 1.99 -15.37 12.95
C GLY A 191 2.71 -14.36 13.85
N LEU A 192 3.05 -13.19 13.31
CA LEU A 192 3.67 -12.09 14.05
C LEU A 192 2.75 -11.61 15.18
N TRP A 193 1.45 -11.48 14.93
CA TRP A 193 0.46 -11.10 15.94
C TRP A 193 0.27 -12.19 17.01
N ALA A 194 0.39 -13.47 16.66
CA ALA A 194 0.38 -14.57 17.62
C ALA A 194 1.63 -14.58 18.50
N VAL A 195 2.80 -14.29 17.95
CA VAL A 195 4.06 -14.15 18.71
C VAL A 195 4.03 -12.89 19.58
N ALA A 196 3.59 -11.75 19.04
CA ALA A 196 3.45 -10.50 19.78
C ALA A 196 2.48 -10.63 20.96
N ARG A 197 1.42 -11.44 20.85
CA ARG A 197 0.53 -11.76 21.99
C ARG A 197 1.18 -12.66 23.04
N ARG A 198 2.15 -13.49 22.68
CA ARG A 198 2.90 -14.32 23.65
C ARG A 198 4.01 -13.54 24.34
N VAL A 199 4.54 -12.51 23.70
CA VAL A 199 5.62 -11.65 24.23
C VAL A 199 5.05 -10.37 24.88
N ARG A 200 3.75 -10.08 24.71
CA ARG A 200 3.07 -9.09 25.55
C ARG A 200 3.14 -9.59 26.99
N PRO A 201 3.85 -8.90 27.89
CA PRO A 201 3.79 -9.24 29.29
C PRO A 201 2.37 -8.90 29.75
N ASP A 202 1.58 -9.93 30.05
CA ASP A 202 0.23 -9.83 30.65
C ASP A 202 0.27 -9.26 32.09
N GLY A 203 1.20 -8.34 32.41
CA GLY A 203 1.44 -7.90 33.78
C GLY A 203 2.21 -6.59 33.97
N ALA A 204 2.28 -5.69 32.98
CA ALA A 204 3.03 -4.44 33.13
C ALA A 204 2.25 -3.13 32.94
N ALA A 205 0.92 -3.18 32.78
CA ALA A 205 0.15 -1.94 32.58
C ALA A 205 -1.27 -1.92 33.22
N ASP A 206 -1.67 -2.93 33.98
CA ASP A 206 -3.03 -3.00 34.55
C ASP A 206 -3.07 -3.11 36.09
N ASP A 207 -1.90 -3.10 36.75
CA ASP A 207 -1.77 -3.29 38.20
C ASP A 207 -1.54 -1.99 39.00
N LEU A 208 -1.40 -0.84 38.32
CA LEU A 208 -1.27 0.47 38.99
C LEU A 208 -2.56 1.30 39.02
N ALA A 209 -3.63 0.83 38.40
CA ALA A 209 -4.96 1.44 38.55
C ALA A 209 -5.76 0.61 39.58
N PRO A 210 -6.14 1.16 40.75
CA PRO A 210 -7.03 0.45 41.66
C PRO A 210 -8.36 0.18 40.94
N LYS A 211 -8.59 -1.08 40.55
CA LYS A 211 -9.86 -1.51 39.95
C LYS A 211 -10.97 -1.16 40.96
N PRO A 212 -11.99 -0.36 40.58
CA PRO A 212 -13.09 -0.07 41.47
C PRO A 212 -13.79 -1.40 41.80
N ARG A 213 -13.68 -1.83 43.06
CA ARG A 213 -14.34 -3.03 43.56
C ARG A 213 -15.82 -2.90 43.24
N LYS A 214 -16.34 -3.77 42.36
CA LYS A 214 -17.78 -3.88 42.13
C LYS A 214 -18.44 -4.13 43.50
N PRO A 215 -19.46 -3.36 43.90
CA PRO A 215 -20.09 -3.57 45.19
C PRO A 215 -20.65 -4.98 45.23
N VAL A 216 -20.17 -5.78 46.19
CA VAL A 216 -20.71 -7.10 46.48
C VAL A 216 -22.18 -6.89 46.80
N LYS A 217 -23.07 -7.35 45.91
CA LYS A 217 -24.51 -7.37 46.17
C LYS A 217 -24.72 -8.27 47.39
N LYS A 218 -24.93 -7.67 48.56
CA LYS A 218 -25.47 -8.38 49.73
C LYS A 218 -26.73 -9.09 49.26
N ARG A 219 -26.73 -10.42 49.36
CA ARG A 219 -27.88 -11.28 49.06
C ARG A 219 -28.98 -10.86 50.04
N LYS A 220 -29.92 -10.03 49.58
CA LYS A 220 -31.10 -9.67 50.37
C LYS A 220 -31.90 -10.93 50.62
N THR A 221 -32.11 -11.26 51.89
CA THR A 221 -32.97 -12.36 52.33
C THR A 221 -34.37 -12.14 51.77
N LYS A 222 -35.05 -13.21 51.36
CA LYS A 222 -36.35 -13.15 50.66
C LYS A 222 -37.44 -12.41 51.46
N GLU A 223 -37.29 -12.30 52.77
CA GLU A 223 -38.21 -11.62 53.68
C GLU A 223 -38.24 -10.10 53.45
N ASP A 224 -37.08 -9.46 53.24
CA ASP A 224 -36.99 -8.01 52.95
C ASP A 224 -37.68 -7.59 51.63
N HIS A 225 -37.76 -8.52 50.67
CA HIS A 225 -38.38 -8.26 49.38
C HIS A 225 -39.91 -8.31 49.46
N ALA A 226 -40.46 -9.21 50.28
CA ALA A 226 -41.90 -9.33 50.49
C ALA A 226 -42.47 -8.10 51.21
N GLU A 227 -41.75 -7.56 52.19
CA GLU A 227 -42.17 -6.36 52.92
C GLU A 227 -42.07 -5.08 52.07
N ARG A 228 -41.01 -4.96 51.26
CA ARG A 228 -40.88 -3.85 50.29
C ARG A 228 -41.94 -3.89 49.19
N MET A 229 -42.36 -5.07 48.75
CA MET A 229 -43.43 -5.23 47.76
C MET A 229 -44.82 -4.86 48.33
N ARG A 230 -45.05 -5.06 49.63
CA ARG A 230 -46.27 -4.57 50.30
C ARG A 230 -46.30 -3.05 50.36
N ILE A 231 -45.17 -2.41 50.66
CA ILE A 231 -45.07 -0.94 50.72
C ILE A 231 -45.20 -0.31 49.33
N ALA A 232 -44.61 -0.94 48.29
CA ALA A 232 -44.69 -0.46 46.91
C ALA A 232 -46.10 -0.56 46.31
N LYS A 233 -46.89 -1.58 46.68
CA LYS A 233 -48.26 -1.76 46.16
C LYS A 233 -49.23 -0.65 46.62
N ASN A 234 -48.92 0.06 47.70
CA ASN A 234 -49.75 1.15 48.23
C ASN A 234 -49.25 2.55 47.85
N ARG A 235 -48.23 2.68 46.98
CA ARG A 235 -47.70 3.98 46.56
C ARG A 235 -47.96 4.23 45.08
N ILE A 236 -48.87 5.15 44.78
CA ILE A 236 -49.17 5.61 43.42
C ILE A 236 -48.06 6.59 43.00
N GLU A 237 -47.18 6.17 42.08
CA GLU A 237 -46.23 7.05 41.38
C GLU A 237 -46.85 7.52 40.06
N PRO A 238 -46.91 8.83 39.76
CA PRO A 238 -47.33 9.30 38.44
C PRO A 238 -46.24 9.01 37.41
N GLY A 239 -46.60 8.31 36.35
CA GLY A 239 -45.68 7.91 35.27
C GLY A 239 -45.08 9.11 34.52
N SER A 240 -43.75 9.15 34.43
CA SER A 240 -43.05 10.11 33.58
C SER A 240 -43.13 9.67 32.11
N VAL A 241 -43.87 10.42 31.30
CA VAL A 241 -43.91 10.24 29.84
C VAL A 241 -42.64 10.83 29.23
N SER A 242 -41.82 10.00 28.58
CA SER A 242 -40.70 10.47 27.74
C SER A 242 -41.23 10.76 26.34
N THR A 243 -41.34 12.05 26.00
CA THR A 243 -41.71 12.50 24.66
C THR A 243 -40.50 12.38 23.73
N LYS A 244 -40.58 11.58 22.66
CA LYS A 244 -39.54 11.49 21.62
C LYS A 244 -39.47 12.80 20.84
N GLU A 245 -38.31 13.46 20.82
CA GLU A 245 -38.08 14.69 20.04
C GLU A 245 -38.27 14.46 18.53
N GLY A 246 -39.00 15.36 17.86
CA GLY A 246 -39.38 15.25 16.45
C GLY A 246 -38.23 15.48 15.47
N ARG A 247 -38.32 14.87 14.27
CA ARG A 247 -37.32 14.90 13.19
C ARG A 247 -36.82 16.30 12.79
N ARG A 248 -37.61 17.37 12.99
CA ARG A 248 -37.25 18.76 12.65
C ARG A 248 -36.11 19.30 13.55
N ALA A 249 -36.16 19.00 14.86
CA ALA A 249 -35.13 19.42 15.82
C ALA A 249 -33.76 18.74 15.59
N LYS A 250 -33.75 17.57 14.94
CA LYS A 250 -32.52 16.90 14.52
C LYS A 250 -31.90 17.53 13.26
N LYS A 251 -32.74 18.09 12.37
CA LYS A 251 -32.31 18.70 11.11
C LYS A 251 -31.67 20.08 11.33
N GLU A 252 -32.07 20.78 12.39
CA GLU A 252 -31.46 22.06 12.79
C GLU A 252 -30.08 21.89 13.47
N ARG A 253 -29.76 20.70 14.01
CA ARG A 253 -28.42 20.38 14.56
C ARG A 253 -27.35 20.14 13.49
N GLN A 254 -27.73 20.00 12.23
CA GLN A 254 -26.78 19.78 11.14
C GLN A 254 -26.55 21.11 10.42
N GLY A 255 -25.67 21.94 10.97
CA GLY A 255 -25.22 23.18 10.34
C GLY A 255 -24.58 22.91 8.96
N SER A 256 -24.83 23.79 7.99
CA SER A 256 -24.32 23.63 6.61
C SER A 256 -22.79 23.67 6.56
N LEU A 257 -22.20 22.70 5.86
CA LEU A 257 -20.75 22.48 5.75
C LEU A 257 -20.09 23.24 4.57
N PHE A 258 -20.84 24.05 3.83
CA PHE A 258 -20.31 24.84 2.71
C PHE A 258 -20.41 26.35 3.06
N PRO A 259 -19.29 27.09 3.04
CA PRO A 259 -19.30 28.53 3.31
C PRO A 259 -19.75 29.31 2.08
N GLU A 260 -20.82 30.10 2.19
CA GLU A 260 -21.12 31.14 1.21
C GLU A 260 -20.23 32.37 1.45
N GLN A 261 -19.67 32.89 0.37
CA GLN A 261 -18.80 34.06 0.34
C GLN A 261 -19.66 35.32 0.53
N ASN A 262 -19.35 36.10 1.57
CA ASN A 262 -19.84 37.44 1.91
C ASN A 262 -21.03 37.50 2.89
N GLY A 263 -20.72 37.50 4.18
CA GLY A 263 -21.62 37.94 5.25
C GLY A 263 -21.17 37.50 6.64
N PHE A 264 -21.10 38.43 7.60
CA PHE A 264 -20.80 38.13 9.00
C PHE A 264 -21.91 37.25 9.60
N ARG A 265 -21.58 36.05 10.10
CA ARG A 265 -22.54 35.08 10.63
C ARG A 265 -22.52 35.07 12.16
N LEU A 266 -23.69 35.23 12.79
CA LEU A 266 -23.85 35.07 14.24
C LEU A 266 -23.47 33.63 14.66
N PRO A 267 -22.83 33.43 15.82
CA PRO A 267 -22.48 32.09 16.33
C PRO A 267 -23.73 31.19 16.42
N PRO A 268 -23.68 29.94 15.97
CA PRO A 268 -24.82 29.04 16.01
C PRO A 268 -25.23 28.76 17.47
N LEU A 269 -26.54 28.78 17.72
CA LEU A 269 -27.19 28.60 19.04
C LEU A 269 -26.93 27.23 19.69
N ASP A 270 -26.23 26.32 19.00
CA ASP A 270 -25.79 25.02 19.51
C ASP A 270 -24.71 25.12 20.61
N LEU A 271 -24.12 26.30 20.82
CA LEU A 271 -23.15 26.54 21.92
C LEU A 271 -23.82 26.90 23.26
N LEU A 272 -25.15 27.04 23.32
CA LEU A 272 -25.87 27.18 24.59
C LEU A 272 -26.43 25.83 25.05
N ASN A 273 -25.79 25.22 26.06
CA ASN A 273 -26.35 24.06 26.73
C ASN A 273 -27.69 24.41 27.37
N LYS A 274 -28.75 23.66 27.02
CA LYS A 274 -30.04 23.78 27.71
C LYS A 274 -29.85 23.39 29.19
N PRO A 275 -30.42 24.13 30.14
CA PRO A 275 -30.31 23.78 31.56
C PRO A 275 -30.95 22.41 31.81
N LYS A 276 -30.28 21.60 32.64
CA LYS A 276 -30.77 20.29 33.07
C LYS A 276 -32.13 20.48 33.75
N ALA A 277 -33.14 19.74 33.30
CA ALA A 277 -34.49 19.80 33.88
C ALA A 277 -34.41 19.57 35.39
N MET A 278 -34.93 20.54 36.14
CA MET A 278 -34.93 20.56 37.59
C MET A 278 -35.85 19.44 38.12
N ASP A 279 -35.37 18.64 39.06
CA ASP A 279 -36.16 17.59 39.71
C ASP A 279 -37.38 18.23 40.40
N PRO A 280 -38.62 17.78 40.13
CA PRO A 280 -39.83 18.30 40.78
C PRO A 280 -39.78 18.29 42.32
N SER A 281 -38.90 17.47 42.92
CA SER A 281 -38.70 17.39 44.37
C SER A 281 -37.91 18.57 44.97
N SER A 282 -37.20 19.37 44.16
CA SER A 282 -36.44 20.53 44.63
C SER A 282 -37.25 21.83 44.69
N ARG A 283 -38.57 21.77 44.45
CA ARG A 283 -39.48 22.87 44.79
C ARG A 283 -39.60 22.94 46.30
N LEU A 284 -38.81 23.83 46.91
CA LEU A 284 -38.98 24.28 48.29
C LEU A 284 -40.47 24.56 48.53
N SER A 285 -41.11 23.67 49.30
CA SER A 285 -42.50 23.78 49.69
C SER A 285 -42.69 25.07 50.47
N LYS A 286 -43.68 25.85 50.03
CA LYS A 286 -44.22 27.05 50.68
C LYS A 286 -44.19 26.94 52.21
N MET A 287 -43.55 27.94 52.81
CA MET A 287 -43.74 28.48 54.17
C MET A 287 -44.82 27.80 55.01
N ARG A 288 -44.42 27.27 56.16
CA ARG A 288 -45.28 27.22 57.35
C ARG A 288 -44.53 27.82 58.53
N TRP A 289 -44.51 29.15 58.57
CA TRP A 289 -44.23 29.89 59.80
C TRP A 289 -45.41 29.69 60.74
N SER A 290 -45.21 29.01 61.87
CA SER A 290 -46.10 29.13 63.03
C SER A 290 -45.30 29.29 64.31
N LYS A 291 -45.20 30.55 64.73
CA LYS A 291 -45.22 31.05 66.11
C LYS A 291 -44.54 30.19 67.19
N MET A 292 -43.32 30.58 67.58
CA MET A 292 -42.82 30.36 68.94
C MET A 292 -43.37 31.45 69.87
N PRO A 293 -43.84 31.12 71.09
CA PRO A 293 -44.21 32.09 72.11
C PRO A 293 -42.97 32.70 72.77
N GLY A 294 -43.15 33.91 73.29
CA GLY A 294 -42.08 34.84 73.65
C GLY A 294 -41.31 34.51 74.94
N PHE A 295 -40.20 35.21 75.05
CA PHE A 295 -39.51 35.49 76.30
C PHE A 295 -39.64 36.98 76.57
N TRP A 296 -40.25 37.26 77.74
CA TRP A 296 -40.53 38.53 78.43
C TRP A 296 -41.67 39.39 77.91
#